data_AF-A0A8C5KV02-F1
#
_entry.id   AF-A0A8C5KV02-F1
#
_cell.length_a   1.000
_cell.length_b   1.000
_cell.length_c   1.000
_cell.angle_alpha   90.00
_cell.angle_beta   90.00
_cell.angle_gamma   90.00
#
_symmetry.space_group_name_H-M   'P 1'
#
loop_
_entity.id
_entity.type
_entity.pdbx_description
1 polymer ?
#
loop_
_entity_poly.entity_id
_entity_poly.type
_entity_poly.pdbx_seq_one_letter_code
_entity_poly.pdbx_strand_id
1 'polypeptide(L)'
;MSGQFELSVQDLNDLLSDSSGCYSLPSQPCNEVSPRIYVGNASVAQDIPMLQKLGITHVLNAAEGRSFMHVNTNASFYKGSGITYLGIKANDTQEFNLSAYFERAADFIDQALAQKNVSPVQGIPRESFLARGYLAHTRGSQKSS
;
A
#
# COMPACT_ATOMS: atom_id res chain seq x y z
N MET A 1 3.91 28.96 -22.66
CA MET A 1 3.58 27.71 -23.38
C MET A 1 3.60 26.58 -22.37
N SER A 2 2.47 26.28 -21.74
CA SER A 2 2.31 25.12 -20.87
C SER A 2 1.76 23.99 -21.72
N GLY A 3 2.63 23.17 -22.29
CA GLY A 3 2.21 21.92 -22.90
C GLY A 3 1.62 21.05 -21.78
N GLN A 4 0.32 20.78 -21.83
CA GLN A 4 -0.26 19.74 -21.00
C GLN A 4 0.39 18.42 -21.44
N PHE A 5 1.24 17.85 -20.59
CA PHE A 5 1.63 16.45 -20.73
C PHE A 5 0.38 15.64 -20.42
N GLU A 6 -0.36 15.27 -21.47
CA GLU A 6 -1.49 14.36 -21.35
C GLU A 6 -0.92 12.94 -21.44
N LEU A 7 -0.75 12.31 -20.28
CA LEU A 7 -0.36 10.90 -20.18
C LEU A 7 -1.62 10.05 -20.33
N SER A 8 -1.61 9.09 -21.26
CA SER A 8 -2.68 8.12 -21.43
C SER A 8 -2.51 6.93 -20.49
N VAL A 9 -3.58 6.13 -20.33
CA VAL A 9 -3.51 4.85 -19.60
C VAL A 9 -2.52 3.89 -20.26
N GLN A 10 -2.36 3.95 -21.59
CA GLN A 10 -1.42 3.10 -22.29
C GLN A 10 0.03 3.46 -21.94
N ASP A 11 0.35 4.76 -21.86
CA ASP A 11 1.70 5.21 -21.47
C ASP A 11 2.08 4.71 -20.06
N LEU A 12 1.10 4.65 -19.15
CA LEU A 12 1.30 4.09 -17.81
C LEU A 12 1.47 2.57 -17.83
N ASN A 13 0.73 1.85 -18.67
CA ASN A 13 0.88 0.40 -18.81
C ASN A 13 2.27 0.04 -19.35
N ASP A 14 2.75 0.79 -20.35
CA ASP A 14 4.07 0.58 -20.94
C ASP A 14 5.20 0.81 -19.91
N LEU A 15 5.03 1.78 -19.00
CA LEU A 15 5.95 2.02 -17.89
C LEU A 15 5.96 0.89 -16.85
N LEU A 16 4.83 0.21 -16.65
CA LEU A 16 4.68 -0.86 -15.66
C LEU A 16 5.09 -2.25 -16.19
N SER A 17 5.16 -2.41 -17.51
CA SER A 17 5.56 -3.67 -18.15
C SER A 17 7.07 -3.73 -18.43
N ASP A 18 7.62 -4.94 -18.50
CA ASP A 18 8.98 -5.12 -19.00
C ASP A 18 9.06 -4.94 -20.53
N SER A 19 10.26 -5.05 -21.10
CA SER A 19 10.48 -4.91 -22.55
C SER A 19 9.73 -5.94 -23.41
N SER A 20 9.19 -7.00 -22.81
CA SER A 20 8.36 -8.01 -23.48
C SER A 20 6.86 -7.72 -23.37
N GLY A 21 6.47 -6.65 -22.67
CA GLY A 21 5.07 -6.32 -22.37
C GLY A 21 4.47 -7.15 -21.24
N CYS A 22 5.30 -7.84 -20.44
CA CYS A 22 4.86 -8.65 -19.32
C CYS A 22 4.89 -7.86 -18.00
N TYR A 23 3.90 -8.10 -17.13
CA TYR A 23 3.87 -7.56 -15.78
C TYR A 23 4.56 -8.52 -14.81
N SER A 24 5.46 -7.98 -13.98
CA SER A 24 6.12 -8.74 -12.93
C SER A 24 5.35 -8.68 -11.62
N LEU A 25 5.28 -9.81 -10.92
CA LEU A 25 4.78 -9.84 -9.55
C LEU A 25 5.84 -9.29 -8.58
N PRO A 26 5.44 -8.79 -7.39
CA PRO A 26 6.38 -8.37 -6.36
C PRO A 26 7.37 -9.47 -6.03
N SER A 27 8.66 -9.12 -6.04
CA SER A 27 9.74 -10.03 -5.67
C SER A 27 9.88 -10.18 -4.15
N GLN A 28 9.29 -9.27 -3.37
CA GLN A 28 9.36 -9.27 -1.91
C GLN A 28 7.99 -9.00 -1.27
N PRO A 29 7.75 -9.47 -0.04
CA PRO A 29 6.50 -9.21 0.68
C PRO A 29 6.27 -7.74 1.06
N CYS A 30 7.33 -6.94 1.15
CA CYS A 30 7.30 -5.53 1.54
C CYS A 30 8.52 -4.81 0.99
N ASN A 31 8.32 -3.60 0.44
CA ASN A 31 9.37 -2.74 -0.09
C ASN A 31 9.19 -1.31 0.44
N GLU A 32 10.30 -0.67 0.79
CA GLU A 32 10.32 0.78 0.98
C GLU A 32 10.33 1.46 -0.38
N VAL A 33 9.25 2.16 -0.73
CA VAL A 33 9.07 2.80 -2.05
C VAL A 33 9.45 4.28 -2.05
N SER A 34 9.50 4.88 -0.86
CA SER A 34 9.92 6.25 -0.60
C SER A 34 10.38 6.30 0.87
N PRO A 35 11.26 7.22 1.29
CA PRO A 35 11.75 7.25 2.67
C PRO A 35 10.61 7.16 3.68
N ARG A 36 10.65 6.09 4.48
CA ARG A 36 9.67 5.77 5.53
C ARG A 36 8.28 5.38 5.03
N ILE A 37 8.10 5.14 3.73
CA ILE A 37 6.84 4.66 3.12
C ILE A 37 7.11 3.27 2.54
N TYR A 38 6.41 2.30 3.10
CA TYR A 38 6.47 0.91 2.73
C TYR A 38 5.20 0.52 1.98
N VAL A 39 5.35 -0.34 0.97
CA VAL A 39 4.25 -1.04 0.32
C VAL A 39 4.43 -2.53 0.50
N GLY A 40 3.41 -3.22 1.02
CA GLY A 40 3.52 -4.64 1.35
C GLY A 40 2.26 -5.46 1.14
N ASN A 41 2.39 -6.76 1.39
CA ASN A 41 1.33 -7.74 1.18
C ASN A 41 0.51 -8.03 2.46
N ALA A 42 -0.45 -8.96 2.39
CA ALA A 42 -1.36 -9.28 3.49
C ALA A 42 -0.61 -9.86 4.70
N SER A 43 0.36 -10.75 4.43
CA SER A 43 1.13 -11.40 5.49
C SER A 43 1.92 -10.40 6.32
N VAL A 44 2.47 -9.36 5.70
CA VAL A 44 3.21 -8.31 6.43
C VAL A 44 2.25 -7.46 7.28
N ALA A 45 1.08 -7.10 6.73
CA ALA A 45 0.08 -6.35 7.49
C ALA A 45 -0.45 -7.11 8.71
N GLN A 46 -0.46 -8.44 8.67
CA GLN A 46 -0.93 -9.32 9.75
C GLN A 46 0.17 -9.70 10.76
N ASP A 47 1.44 -9.39 10.48
CA ASP A 47 2.57 -9.71 11.35
C ASP A 47 2.98 -8.50 12.19
N ILE A 48 2.29 -8.29 13.32
CA ILE A 48 2.57 -7.18 14.25
C ILE A 48 4.05 -7.16 14.71
N PRO A 49 4.67 -8.28 15.12
CA PRO A 49 6.09 -8.31 15.46
C PRO A 49 7.00 -7.79 14.33
N MET A 50 6.73 -8.19 13.08
CA MET A 50 7.48 -7.70 11.92
C MET A 50 7.26 -6.20 11.72
N LEU A 51 6.02 -5.71 11.81
CA LEU A 51 5.71 -4.27 11.69
C LEU A 51 6.47 -3.45 12.74
N GLN A 52 6.49 -3.91 14.00
CA GLN A 52 7.22 -3.26 15.08
C GLN A 52 8.73 -3.28 14.85
N LYS A 53 9.28 -4.39 14.33
CA LYS A 53 10.71 -4.51 13.97
C LYS A 53 11.10 -3.54 12.85
N LEU A 54 10.21 -3.29 11.91
CA LEU A 54 10.37 -2.30 10.82
C LEU A 54 10.14 -0.86 11.30
N GLY A 55 9.78 -0.65 12.56
CA GLY A 55 9.45 0.66 13.10
C GLY A 55 8.15 1.23 12.53
N ILE A 56 7.25 0.38 12.03
CA ILE A 56 5.97 0.82 11.46
C ILE A 56 5.05 1.29 12.58
N THR A 57 4.54 2.52 12.43
CA THR A 57 3.64 3.16 13.40
C THR A 57 2.23 3.34 12.84
N HIS A 58 2.07 3.32 11.52
CA HIS A 58 0.79 3.53 10.85
C HIS A 58 0.60 2.48 9.75
N VAL A 59 -0.59 1.89 9.72
CA VAL A 59 -1.01 0.94 8.67
C VAL A 59 -2.24 1.48 7.96
N LEU A 60 -2.12 1.68 6.64
CA LEU A 60 -3.25 1.92 5.75
C LEU A 60 -3.55 0.64 4.98
N ASN A 61 -4.70 0.04 5.29
CA ASN A 61 -5.20 -1.13 4.57
C ASN A 61 -6.17 -0.67 3.47
N ALA A 62 -5.69 -0.62 2.23
CA ALA A 62 -6.53 -0.24 1.08
C ALA A 62 -7.44 -1.38 0.59
N ALA A 63 -7.50 -2.51 1.29
CA ALA A 63 -8.32 -3.67 0.92
C ALA A 63 -8.99 -4.27 2.17
N GLU A 64 -9.53 -3.43 3.06
CA GLU A 64 -10.21 -3.90 4.27
C GLU A 64 -11.47 -4.70 3.93
N GLY A 65 -11.58 -5.93 4.43
CA GLY A 65 -12.76 -6.75 4.24
C GLY A 65 -12.55 -8.21 4.62
N ARG A 66 -13.58 -9.03 4.40
CA ARG A 66 -13.59 -10.45 4.82
C ARG A 66 -13.57 -11.45 3.69
N SER A 67 -13.66 -11.01 2.44
CA SER A 67 -13.60 -11.91 1.29
C SER A 67 -12.17 -12.40 1.03
N PHE A 68 -12.00 -13.42 0.20
CA PHE A 68 -10.69 -13.90 -0.24
C PHE A 68 -9.78 -12.82 -0.85
N MET A 69 -10.34 -11.81 -1.52
CA MET A 69 -9.55 -10.71 -2.11
C MET A 69 -9.23 -9.58 -1.11
N HIS A 70 -9.71 -9.65 0.12
CA HIS A 70 -9.56 -8.58 1.12
C HIS A 70 -8.63 -9.01 2.26
N VAL A 71 -8.11 -8.03 3.01
CA VAL A 71 -7.36 -8.22 4.25
C VAL A 71 -8.28 -8.01 5.42
N ASN A 72 -8.48 -9.08 6.19
CA ASN A 72 -9.30 -9.07 7.39
C ASN A 72 -8.49 -8.54 8.60
N THR A 73 -8.14 -7.25 8.56
CA THR A 73 -7.65 -6.50 9.72
C THR A 73 -8.57 -5.30 9.97
N ASN A 74 -8.48 -4.73 11.18
CA ASN A 74 -9.21 -3.53 11.58
C ASN A 74 -8.48 -2.87 12.76
N ALA A 75 -8.98 -1.75 13.26
CA ALA A 75 -8.37 -1.06 14.41
C ALA A 75 -8.23 -1.95 15.66
N SER A 76 -9.17 -2.87 15.90
CA SER A 76 -9.10 -3.80 17.03
C SER A 76 -7.97 -4.81 16.90
N PHE A 77 -7.62 -5.21 15.66
CA PHE A 77 -6.48 -6.11 15.41
C PHE A 77 -5.16 -5.51 15.89
N TYR A 78 -4.98 -4.19 15.73
CA TYR A 78 -3.76 -3.48 16.14
C TYR A 78 -3.83 -2.94 17.58
N LYS A 79 -4.90 -3.21 18.33
CA LYS A 79 -5.07 -2.67 19.69
C LYS A 79 -3.92 -3.11 20.60
N GLY A 80 -3.29 -2.14 21.27
CA GLY A 80 -2.17 -2.37 22.19
C GLY A 80 -0.81 -2.56 21.52
N SER A 81 -0.73 -2.55 20.19
CA SER A 81 0.55 -2.66 19.46
C SER A 81 1.32 -1.34 19.32
N GLY A 82 0.63 -0.20 19.56
CA GLY A 82 1.15 1.13 19.26
C GLY A 82 1.02 1.54 17.80
N ILE A 83 0.36 0.73 16.96
CA ILE A 83 0.12 1.00 15.54
C ILE A 83 -1.24 1.67 15.35
N THR A 84 -1.25 2.81 14.69
CA THR A 84 -2.46 3.52 14.25
C THR A 84 -2.96 2.92 12.93
N TYR A 85 -4.27 2.75 12.79
CA TYR A 85 -4.85 2.04 11.65
C TYR A 85 -5.87 2.89 10.88
N LEU A 86 -5.79 2.83 9.55
CA LEU A 86 -6.81 3.29 8.62
C LEU A 86 -7.19 2.15 7.66
N GLY A 87 -8.48 1.82 7.59
CA GLY A 87 -9.02 0.85 6.65
C GLY A 87 -9.87 1.51 5.57
N ILE A 88 -9.63 1.12 4.31
CA ILE A 88 -10.47 1.46 3.16
C ILE A 88 -10.98 0.14 2.60
N LYS A 89 -12.31 0.02 2.48
CA LYS A 89 -12.98 -1.15 1.93
C LYS A 89 -13.04 -1.07 0.42
N ALA A 90 -11.88 -1.02 -0.23
CA ALA A 90 -11.80 -0.94 -1.68
C ALA A 90 -11.86 -2.32 -2.33
N ASN A 91 -12.59 -2.38 -3.44
CA ASN A 91 -12.53 -3.50 -4.37
C ASN A 91 -11.54 -3.16 -5.48
N ASP A 92 -10.77 -4.16 -5.91
CA ASP A 92 -9.89 -4.00 -7.08
C ASP A 92 -10.69 -4.22 -8.37
N THR A 93 -11.50 -3.22 -8.72
CA THR A 93 -12.24 -3.19 -9.97
C THR A 93 -12.25 -1.77 -10.53
N GLN A 94 -12.41 -1.64 -11.86
CA GLN A 94 -12.40 -0.33 -12.52
C GLN A 94 -13.59 0.55 -12.10
N GLU A 95 -14.69 -0.06 -11.64
CA GLU A 95 -15.90 0.62 -11.20
C GLU A 95 -15.75 1.18 -9.77
N PHE A 96 -14.79 0.69 -8.99
CA PHE A 96 -14.56 1.20 -7.65
C PHE A 96 -13.88 2.56 -7.73
N ASN A 97 -14.59 3.60 -7.26
CA ASN A 97 -14.04 4.95 -7.19
C ASN A 97 -13.02 5.08 -6.04
N LEU A 98 -11.78 4.66 -6.29
CA LEU A 98 -10.69 4.79 -5.33
C LEU A 98 -10.29 6.25 -5.10
N SER A 99 -10.48 7.11 -6.10
CA SER A 99 -10.11 8.54 -6.01
C SER A 99 -10.85 9.28 -4.89
N ALA A 100 -12.06 8.83 -4.54
CA ALA A 100 -12.82 9.38 -3.41
C ALA A 100 -12.10 9.23 -2.05
N TYR A 101 -11.05 8.41 -1.97
CA TYR A 101 -10.28 8.17 -0.75
C TYR A 101 -8.88 8.80 -0.77
N PHE A 102 -8.47 9.44 -1.87
CA PHE A 102 -7.10 9.97 -2.02
C PHE A 102 -6.76 11.02 -0.96
N GLU A 103 -7.64 11.99 -0.75
CA GLU A 103 -7.42 13.04 0.26
C GLU A 103 -7.28 12.44 1.66
N ARG A 104 -8.21 11.57 2.04
CA ARG A 104 -8.18 10.88 3.35
C ARG A 104 -6.93 10.00 3.53
N ALA A 105 -6.48 9.33 2.47
CA ALA A 105 -5.27 8.50 2.50
C ALA A 105 -4.01 9.36 2.61
N ALA A 106 -3.95 10.46 1.86
CA ALA A 106 -2.85 11.43 1.89
C ALA A 106 -2.73 12.07 3.27
N ASP A 107 -3.83 12.57 3.85
CA ASP A 107 -3.85 13.14 5.20
C ASP A 107 -3.33 12.16 6.25
N PHE A 108 -3.68 10.87 6.11
CA PHE A 108 -3.21 9.83 7.03
C PHE A 108 -1.71 9.54 6.89
N ILE A 109 -1.20 9.56 5.65
CA ILE A 109 0.24 9.44 5.38
C ILE A 109 0.98 10.66 5.96
N ASP A 110 0.49 11.86 5.74
CA ASP A 110 1.10 13.10 6.23
C ASP A 110 1.14 13.14 7.76
N GLN A 111 0.07 12.70 8.42
CA GLN A 111 0.03 12.53 9.88
C GLN A 111 1.08 11.53 10.36
N ALA A 112 1.23 10.39 9.68
CA ALA A 112 2.23 9.39 10.02
C ALA A 112 3.65 9.95 9.90
N LEU A 113 3.94 10.69 8.82
CA LEU A 113 5.26 11.25 8.55
C LEU A 113 5.61 12.45 9.44
N ALA A 114 4.61 13.18 9.94
CA ALA A 114 4.77 14.30 10.87
C ALA A 114 5.07 13.86 12.31
N GLN A 115 4.69 12.64 12.70
CA GLN A 115 4.98 12.11 14.03
C GLN A 115 6.48 11.78 14.20
N LYS A 116 7.26 12.78 14.62
CA LYS A 116 8.66 12.59 15.08
C LYS A 116 8.70 11.94 16.47
N ASN A 117 8.39 10.65 16.56
CA ASN A 117 8.55 9.91 17.81
C ASN A 117 9.93 9.23 17.85
N VAL A 118 10.89 9.88 18.50
CA VAL A 118 12.16 9.24 18.90
C VAL A 118 11.87 8.27 20.04
N SER A 119 11.84 6.97 19.75
CA SER A 119 11.74 5.95 20.80
C SER A 119 13.10 5.79 21.50
N PRO A 120 13.22 5.89 22.85
CA PRO A 120 14.49 5.78 23.58
C PRO A 120 15.15 4.40 23.50
N VAL A 121 14.45 3.41 22.94
CA VAL A 121 14.87 2.00 22.92
C VAL A 121 15.12 1.59 21.48
N GLN A 122 16.40 1.26 21.21
CA GLN A 122 16.96 0.52 20.07
C GLN A 122 17.45 1.26 18.80
N GLY A 123 17.51 2.59 18.74
CA GLY A 123 18.26 3.27 17.66
C GLY A 123 17.77 2.99 16.23
N ILE A 124 16.56 2.44 16.08
CA ILE A 124 15.87 2.26 14.80
C ILE A 124 14.85 3.40 14.68
N PRO A 125 14.85 4.21 13.61
CA PRO A 125 13.81 5.21 13.37
C PRO A 125 12.44 4.53 13.31
N ARG A 126 11.51 4.89 14.20
CA ARG A 126 10.13 4.38 14.23
C ARG A 126 9.20 5.27 13.43
N GLU A 127 9.54 5.51 12.18
CA GLU A 127 8.90 6.56 11.39
C GLU A 127 8.19 6.00 10.15
N SER A 128 8.09 4.67 10.10
CA SER A 128 7.70 3.91 8.92
C SER A 128 6.17 3.80 8.82
N PHE A 129 5.66 3.97 7.61
CA PHE A 129 4.27 3.82 7.24
C PHE A 129 4.13 2.63 6.28
N LEU A 130 3.11 1.80 6.43
CA LEU A 130 2.80 0.74 5.47
C LEU A 130 1.48 1.04 4.75
N ALA A 131 1.56 1.32 3.45
CA ALA A 131 0.43 1.27 2.53
C ALA A 131 0.32 -0.15 1.95
N ARG A 132 -0.78 -0.82 2.20
CA ARG A 132 -1.13 -2.00 1.41
C ARG A 132 -1.71 -1.54 0.07
N GLY A 133 -0.93 -1.62 -1.01
CA GLY A 133 -1.45 -1.59 -2.38
C GLY A 133 -2.01 -2.96 -2.77
N TYR A 134 -3.12 -2.97 -3.50
CA TYR A 134 -3.63 -4.19 -4.10
C TYR A 134 -2.82 -4.53 -5.36
N LEU A 135 -2.47 -5.80 -5.55
CA LEU A 135 -1.87 -6.26 -6.79
C LEU A 135 -2.96 -6.94 -7.61
N ALA A 136 -3.37 -6.31 -8.71
CA ALA A 136 -4.31 -6.89 -9.65
C ALA A 136 -3.81 -8.26 -10.08
N HIS A 137 -4.62 -9.30 -9.83
CA HIS A 137 -4.40 -10.56 -10.52
C HIS A 137 -4.80 -10.31 -11.97
N THR A 138 -3.83 -9.95 -12.81
CA THR A 138 -4.04 -9.96 -14.27
C THR A 138 -4.33 -11.43 -14.63
N ARG A 139 -5.61 -11.78 -14.80
CA ARG A 139 -5.96 -12.93 -15.61
C ARG A 139 -5.26 -12.69 -16.94
N GLY A 140 -4.24 -13.50 -17.23
CA GLY A 140 -3.55 -13.45 -18.50
C GLY A 140 -4.62 -13.46 -19.60
N SER A 141 -4.71 -12.37 -20.35
CA SER A 141 -5.42 -12.38 -21.61
C SER A 141 -4.64 -13.32 -22.51
N GLN A 142 -4.98 -14.62 -22.47
CA GLN A 142 -4.73 -15.47 -23.61
C GLN A 142 -5.53 -14.84 -24.76
N LYS A 143 -4.83 -14.11 -25.63
CA LYS A 143 -5.33 -13.81 -26.96
C LYS A 143 -5.52 -15.18 -27.63
N SER A 144 -6.77 -15.58 -27.81
CA SER A 144 -7.13 -16.68 -28.69
C SER A 144 -6.77 -16.29 -30.12
N SER A 145 -5.92 -17.11 -30.76
CA SER A 145 -5.75 -17.13 -32.22
C SER A 145 -7.05 -17.52 -32.93
#